data_AF-A0A7C3DB13-F1
#
_entry.id   AF-A0A7C3DB13-F1
#
_cell.length_a   1.000
_cell.length_b   1.000
_cell.length_c   1.000
_cell.angle_alpha   90.00
_cell.angle_beta   90.00
_cell.angle_gamma   90.00
#
_symmetry.space_group_name_H-M   'P 1'
#
loop_
_entity.id
_entity.type
_entity.pdbx_description
1 polymer ?
#
loop_
_entity_poly.entity_id
_entity_poly.type
_entity_poly.pdbx_seq_one_letter_code
_entity_poly.pdbx_strand_id
1 'polypeptide(L)'
;MHMNLPRGTALALLSVLFLPANAWAAETAMNRLNLTDHWVGYAAIAIFVAAYALVMAEEFLHLRKSKPVILAAGVIWLLIGFVYAQNGDTKTAEEAIRHNILEYGELFLFLLVAMTYINAMEERRVFGALKSWLVSKGFSLRQLFWITGILAFFISPIADNLTTALLM
;
A
#
# COMPACT_ATOMS: atom_id res chain seq x y z
N MET A 1 45.83 11.83 32.76
CA MET A 1 45.65 10.39 33.06
C MET A 1 44.89 9.78 31.89
N HIS A 2 45.61 9.36 30.84
CA HIS A 2 45.01 8.81 29.62
C HIS A 2 44.68 7.34 29.86
N MET A 3 43.39 7.04 30.03
CA MET A 3 42.90 5.69 30.23
C MET A 3 42.92 4.97 28.88
N ASN A 4 43.98 4.20 28.62
CA ASN A 4 44.12 3.35 27.45
C ASN A 4 43.10 2.20 27.56
N LEU A 5 41.90 2.38 26.99
CA LEU A 5 40.98 1.26 26.81
C LEU A 5 41.63 0.25 25.87
N PRO A 6 41.75 -1.04 26.27
CA PRO A 6 42.31 -2.06 25.40
C PRO A 6 41.44 -2.19 24.13
N ARG A 7 42.07 -2.28 22.96
CA ARG A 7 41.37 -2.36 21.66
C ARG A 7 40.25 -3.42 21.61
N GLY A 8 40.37 -4.48 22.42
CA GLY A 8 39.34 -5.51 22.59
C GLY A 8 38.04 -5.04 23.27
N THR A 9 38.08 -4.08 24.20
CA THR A 9 36.85 -3.57 24.85
C THR A 9 36.03 -2.70 23.91
N ALA A 10 36.68 -1.96 23.00
CA ALA A 10 36.00 -1.19 21.97
C ALA A 10 35.28 -2.10 20.96
N LEU A 11 35.93 -3.19 20.53
CA LEU A 11 35.29 -4.19 19.67
C LEU A 11 34.14 -4.91 20.36
N ALA A 12 34.28 -5.27 21.64
CA ALA A 12 33.23 -5.91 22.42
C ALA A 12 31.99 -5.00 22.59
N LEU A 13 32.20 -3.71 22.84
CA LEU A 13 31.12 -2.70 22.90
C LEU A 13 30.45 -2.50 21.54
N LEU A 14 31.21 -2.53 20.44
CA LEU A 14 30.65 -2.42 19.10
C LEU A 14 29.79 -3.64 18.72
N SER A 15 30.17 -4.84 19.17
CA SER A 15 29.39 -6.06 18.93
C SER A 15 28.06 -6.11 19.69
N VAL A 16 27.92 -5.37 20.80
CA VAL A 16 26.65 -5.26 21.52
C VAL A 16 25.61 -4.42 20.76
N LEU A 17 26.06 -3.48 19.91
CA LEU A 17 25.18 -2.66 19.05
C LEU A 17 24.55 -3.43 17.88
N PHE A 18 25.11 -4.57 17.49
CA PHE A 18 24.60 -5.42 16.40
C PHE A 18 23.79 -6.62 16.89
N LEU A 19 23.60 -6.77 18.21
CA LEU A 19 22.69 -7.77 18.73
C LEU A 19 21.25 -7.31 18.45
N PRO A 20 20.39 -8.17 17.86
CA PRO A 20 18.99 -7.83 17.65
C PRO A 20 18.34 -7.64 19.02
N ALA A 21 18.06 -6.38 19.38
CA ALA A 21 17.28 -6.08 20.56
C ALA A 21 15.85 -6.55 20.29
N ASN A 22 15.34 -7.44 21.13
CA ASN A 22 13.93 -7.77 21.14
C ASN A 22 13.17 -6.50 21.56
N ALA A 23 12.57 -5.80 20.60
CA ALA A 23 11.63 -4.73 20.89
C ALA A 23 10.34 -5.36 21.40
N TRP A 24 10.07 -5.22 22.69
CA TRP A 24 8.77 -5.58 23.25
C TRP A 24 7.81 -4.47 22.86
N ALA A 25 6.95 -4.74 21.89
CA ALA A 25 5.84 -3.85 21.59
C ALA A 25 4.91 -3.83 22.81
N ALA A 26 4.96 -2.73 23.57
CA ALA A 26 3.91 -2.43 24.54
C ALA A 26 2.70 -1.93 23.75
N GLU A 27 1.79 -2.84 23.39
CA GLU A 27 0.47 -2.42 22.93
C GLU A 27 -0.24 -1.78 24.12
N THR A 28 -0.49 -0.47 24.03
CA THR A 28 -1.49 0.17 24.87
C THR A 28 -2.80 -0.56 24.59
N ALA A 29 -3.23 -1.41 25.53
CA ALA A 29 -4.47 -2.17 25.43
C ALA A 29 -5.65 -1.19 25.46
N MET A 30 -5.97 -0.60 24.30
CA MET A 30 -7.33 -0.14 24.03
C MET A 30 -8.21 -1.36 24.27
N ASN A 31 -9.20 -1.23 25.15
CA ASN A 31 -10.16 -2.26 25.50
C ASN A 31 -11.05 -2.56 24.29
N ARG A 32 -10.47 -3.16 23.23
CA ARG A 32 -11.16 -3.49 21.99
C ARG A 32 -11.97 -4.76 22.24
N LEU A 33 -13.25 -4.70 21.92
CA LEU A 33 -14.09 -5.88 21.89
C LEU A 33 -13.50 -6.87 20.87
N ASN A 34 -13.15 -8.06 21.34
CA ASN A 34 -12.69 -9.14 20.48
C ASN A 34 -13.92 -9.77 19.79
N LEU A 35 -14.07 -9.50 18.49
CA LEU A 35 -15.16 -10.03 17.66
C LEU A 35 -14.72 -11.19 16.76
N THR A 36 -13.54 -11.77 16.99
CA THR A 36 -12.96 -12.82 16.13
C THR A 36 -13.82 -14.08 16.12
N ASP A 37 -14.23 -14.55 17.30
CA ASP A 37 -15.11 -15.73 17.46
C ASP A 37 -16.60 -15.33 17.53
N HIS A 38 -16.92 -14.10 17.14
CA HIS A 38 -18.29 -13.57 17.15
C HIS A 38 -18.94 -13.78 15.78
N TRP A 39 -20.28 -13.94 15.76
CA TRP A 39 -21.03 -14.14 14.51
C TRP A 39 -20.79 -13.01 13.49
N VAL A 40 -20.56 -11.78 13.97
CA VAL A 40 -20.21 -10.63 13.12
C VAL A 40 -18.84 -10.78 12.45
N GLY A 41 -17.86 -11.38 13.14
CA GLY A 41 -16.57 -11.69 12.55
C GLY A 41 -16.71 -12.66 11.37
N TYR A 42 -17.44 -13.74 11.57
CA TYR A 42 -17.74 -14.70 10.49
C TYR A 42 -18.57 -14.08 9.36
N ALA A 43 -19.57 -13.25 9.69
CA ALA A 43 -20.37 -12.54 8.70
C ALA A 43 -19.51 -11.56 7.87
N ALA A 44 -18.58 -10.85 8.51
CA ALA A 44 -17.67 -9.94 7.82
C ALA A 44 -16.76 -10.67 6.82
N ILE A 45 -16.23 -11.83 7.20
CA ILE A 45 -15.45 -12.69 6.29
C ILE A 45 -16.31 -13.17 5.12
N ALA A 46 -17.54 -13.64 5.38
CA ALA A 46 -18.45 -14.08 4.33
C ALA A 46 -18.78 -12.94 3.35
N ILE A 47 -19.05 -11.74 3.85
CA ILE A 47 -19.29 -10.54 3.03
C ILE A 47 -18.04 -10.18 2.21
N PHE A 48 -16.85 -10.23 2.83
CA PHE A 48 -15.59 -9.97 2.15
C PHE A 48 -15.34 -10.95 0.99
N VAL A 49 -15.50 -12.25 1.23
CA VAL A 49 -15.33 -13.29 0.20
C VAL A 49 -16.36 -13.11 -0.92
N ALA A 50 -17.63 -12.84 -0.58
CA ALA A 50 -18.66 -12.58 -1.58
C ALA A 50 -18.35 -11.33 -2.42
N ALA A 51 -17.89 -10.24 -1.79
CA ALA A 51 -17.51 -9.02 -2.48
C ALA A 51 -16.30 -9.25 -3.41
N TYR A 52 -15.31 -10.01 -2.95
CA TYR A 52 -14.16 -10.37 -3.75
C TYR A 52 -14.55 -11.23 -4.96
N ALA A 53 -15.45 -12.19 -4.77
CA ALA A 53 -16.01 -12.97 -5.87
C ALA A 53 -16.75 -12.08 -6.89
N LEU A 54 -17.52 -11.08 -6.43
CA LEU A 54 -18.19 -10.11 -7.30
C LEU A 54 -17.21 -9.23 -8.08
N VAL A 55 -16.08 -8.85 -7.47
CA VAL A 55 -15.00 -8.12 -8.15
C VAL A 55 -14.39 -8.96 -9.28
N MET A 56 -14.17 -10.25 -9.03
CA MET A 56 -13.66 -11.17 -10.06
C MET A 56 -14.70 -11.44 -11.16
N ALA A 57 -15.99 -11.47 -10.81
CA ALA A 57 -17.09 -11.66 -11.76
C ALA A 57 -17.45 -10.38 -12.55
N GLU A 58 -16.70 -9.28 -12.41
CA GLU A 58 -16.95 -8.02 -13.14
C GLU A 58 -17.08 -8.23 -14.65
N GLU A 59 -16.28 -9.13 -15.22
CA GLU A 59 -16.30 -9.44 -16.67
C GLU A 59 -17.69 -9.86 -17.16
N PHE A 60 -18.52 -10.45 -16.29
CA PHE A 60 -19.89 -10.86 -16.60
C PHE A 60 -20.93 -9.83 -16.14
N LEU A 61 -20.68 -9.17 -15.01
CA LEU A 61 -21.65 -8.28 -14.35
C LEU A 61 -21.56 -6.82 -14.79
N HIS A 62 -20.49 -6.42 -15.50
CA HIS A 62 -20.24 -5.04 -15.95
C HIS A 62 -20.30 -3.99 -14.82
N LEU A 63 -20.12 -4.42 -13.57
CA LEU A 63 -20.10 -3.56 -12.40
C LEU A 63 -18.67 -3.12 -12.13
N ARG A 64 -18.40 -1.81 -12.18
CA ARG A 64 -17.11 -1.24 -11.77
C ARG A 64 -16.66 -1.86 -10.43
N LYS A 65 -15.47 -2.44 -10.38
CA LYS A 65 -14.89 -3.11 -9.18
C LYS A 65 -15.05 -2.33 -7.88
N SER A 66 -15.01 -0.99 -7.93
CA SER A 66 -15.17 -0.14 -6.75
C SER A 66 -16.56 -0.26 -6.09
N LYS A 67 -17.63 -0.51 -6.86
CA LYS A 67 -19.01 -0.58 -6.34
C LYS A 67 -19.22 -1.74 -5.35
N PRO A 68 -18.94 -3.02 -5.69
CA PRO A 68 -19.11 -4.12 -4.75
C PRO A 68 -18.20 -3.98 -3.53
N VAL A 69 -16.97 -3.49 -3.71
CA VAL A 69 -16.00 -3.32 -2.62
C VAL A 69 -16.46 -2.29 -1.60
N ILE A 70 -16.85 -1.09 -2.05
CA ILE A 70 -17.29 -0.01 -1.14
C ILE A 70 -18.58 -0.39 -0.42
N LEU A 71 -19.52 -1.05 -1.11
CA LEU A 71 -20.76 -1.51 -0.50
C LEU A 71 -20.48 -2.53 0.61
N ALA A 72 -19.66 -3.54 0.32
CA ALA A 72 -19.29 -4.57 1.28
C ALA A 72 -18.56 -3.99 2.50
N ALA A 73 -17.60 -3.07 2.28
CA ALA A 73 -16.93 -2.37 3.36
C ALA A 73 -17.91 -1.59 4.25
N GLY A 74 -18.87 -0.88 3.65
CA GLY A 74 -19.91 -0.17 4.38
C GLY A 74 -20.78 -1.09 5.24
N VAL A 75 -21.19 -2.25 4.70
CA VAL A 75 -21.97 -3.25 5.45
C VAL A 75 -21.16 -3.83 6.62
N ILE A 76 -19.88 -4.16 6.42
CA ILE A 76 -19.00 -4.67 7.47
C ILE A 76 -18.87 -3.63 8.59
N TRP A 77 -18.58 -2.37 8.26
CA TRP A 77 -18.46 -1.30 9.24
C TRP A 77 -19.77 -1.04 9.99
N LEU A 78 -20.92 -1.15 9.33
CA LEU A 78 -22.23 -1.04 9.97
C LEU A 78 -22.44 -2.16 10.99
N LEU A 79 -22.13 -3.42 10.63
CA LEU A 79 -22.24 -4.56 11.54
C LEU A 79 -21.32 -4.41 12.76
N ILE A 80 -20.07 -4.00 12.54
CA ILE A 80 -19.10 -3.77 13.63
C ILE A 80 -19.59 -2.63 14.53
N GLY A 81 -19.96 -1.49 13.96
CA GLY A 81 -20.45 -0.33 14.71
C GLY A 81 -21.72 -0.65 15.51
N PHE A 82 -22.61 -1.47 14.96
CA PHE A 82 -23.81 -1.94 15.66
C PHE A 82 -23.47 -2.77 16.91
N VAL A 83 -22.55 -3.74 16.80
CA VAL A 83 -22.13 -4.55 17.97
C VAL A 83 -21.41 -3.70 19.01
N TYR A 84 -20.53 -2.80 18.57
CA TYR A 84 -19.84 -1.87 19.46
C TYR A 84 -20.84 -0.98 20.22
N ALA A 85 -21.83 -0.41 19.53
CA ALA A 85 -22.88 0.39 20.14
C ALA A 85 -23.75 -0.42 21.14
N GLN A 86 -24.05 -1.69 20.84
CA GLN A 86 -24.77 -2.57 21.77
C GLN A 86 -23.99 -2.84 23.06
N ASN A 87 -22.65 -2.83 23.00
CA ASN A 87 -21.78 -2.99 24.16
C ASN A 87 -21.45 -1.65 24.85
N GLY A 88 -22.13 -0.56 24.48
CA GLY A 88 -21.98 0.77 25.08
C GLY A 88 -20.78 1.57 24.58
N ASP A 89 -20.04 1.06 23.59
CA ASP A 89 -18.88 1.73 22.99
C ASP A 89 -19.23 2.28 21.61
N THR A 90 -19.52 3.57 21.54
CA THR A 90 -19.81 4.25 20.26
C THR A 90 -18.58 4.95 19.67
N LYS A 91 -17.42 4.88 20.33
CA LYS A 91 -16.24 5.70 19.97
C LYS A 91 -15.15 4.91 19.27
N THR A 92 -14.87 3.69 19.72
CA THR A 92 -13.80 2.88 19.14
C THR A 92 -14.04 2.59 17.65
N ALA A 93 -15.27 2.24 17.27
CA ALA A 93 -15.61 2.01 15.87
C ALA A 93 -15.55 3.30 15.02
N GLU A 94 -15.97 4.44 15.58
CA GLU A 94 -15.90 5.76 14.93
C GLU A 94 -14.45 6.19 14.66
N GLU A 95 -13.59 6.03 15.66
CA GLU A 95 -12.16 6.37 15.56
C GLU A 95 -11.46 5.46 14.54
N ALA A 96 -11.75 4.16 14.56
CA ALA A 96 -11.17 3.21 13.62
C ALA A 96 -11.58 3.49 12.17
N ILE A 97 -12.88 3.72 11.90
CA ILE A 97 -13.33 4.04 10.53
C ILE A 97 -12.79 5.40 10.07
N ARG A 98 -12.74 6.40 10.96
CA ARG A 98 -12.16 7.72 10.67
C ARG A 98 -10.69 7.61 10.28
N HIS A 99 -9.90 6.85 11.03
CA HIS A 99 -8.50 6.61 10.70
C HIS A 99 -8.34 5.96 9.32
N ASN A 100 -9.11 4.91 9.04
CA ASN A 100 -9.09 4.24 7.74
C ASN A 100 -9.49 5.18 6.58
N ILE A 101 -10.54 5.99 6.75
CA ILE A 101 -10.98 6.94 5.71
C ILE A 101 -9.92 8.02 5.48
N LEU A 102 -9.28 8.51 6.54
CA LEU A 102 -8.20 9.50 6.42
C LEU A 102 -6.99 8.93 5.68
N GLU A 103 -6.53 7.73 6.06
CA GLU A 103 -5.44 7.03 5.36
C GLU A 103 -5.79 6.77 3.89
N TYR A 104 -7.01 6.30 3.61
CA TYR A 104 -7.47 6.12 2.23
C TYR A 104 -7.56 7.44 1.47
N GLY A 105 -7.95 8.52 2.14
CA GLY A 105 -7.99 9.87 1.58
C GLY A 105 -6.60 10.39 1.23
N GLU A 106 -5.62 10.16 2.09
CA GLU A 106 -4.21 10.49 1.85
C GLU A 106 -3.67 9.72 0.64
N LEU A 107 -3.89 8.40 0.59
CA LEU A 107 -3.51 7.57 -0.54
C LEU A 107 -4.23 8.00 -1.83
N PHE A 108 -5.53 8.29 -1.75
CA PHE A 108 -6.30 8.77 -2.89
C PHE A 108 -5.75 10.10 -3.43
N LEU A 109 -5.49 11.07 -2.56
CA LEU A 109 -4.92 12.36 -2.96
C LEU A 109 -3.51 12.21 -3.54
N PHE A 110 -2.68 11.35 -2.94
CA PHE A 110 -1.37 11.01 -3.45
C PHE A 110 -1.45 10.41 -4.87
N LEU A 111 -2.28 9.39 -5.06
CA LEU A 111 -2.47 8.72 -6.35
C LEU A 111 -3.13 9.62 -7.38
N LEU A 112 -4.06 10.49 -6.99
CA LEU A 112 -4.71 11.44 -7.88
C LEU A 112 -3.69 12.39 -8.51
N VAL A 113 -2.81 12.96 -7.69
CA VAL A 113 -1.74 13.85 -8.16
C VAL A 113 -0.75 13.07 -9.03
N ALA A 114 -0.34 11.88 -8.59
CA ALA A 114 0.57 11.02 -9.36
C ALA A 114 0.00 10.67 -10.74
N MET A 115 -1.23 10.17 -10.82
CA MET A 115 -1.90 9.82 -12.08
C MET A 115 -2.12 11.04 -12.97
N THR A 116 -2.46 12.20 -12.39
CA THR A 116 -2.59 13.45 -13.17
C THR A 116 -1.26 13.85 -13.80
N TYR A 117 -0.15 13.73 -13.07
CA TYR A 117 1.19 14.00 -13.58
C TYR A 117 1.58 13.03 -14.70
N ILE A 118 1.30 11.74 -14.54
CA ILE A 118 1.51 10.71 -15.58
C ILE A 118 0.74 11.07 -16.85
N ASN A 119 -0.56 11.33 -16.72
CA ASN A 119 -1.43 11.66 -17.86
C ASN A 119 -0.93 12.91 -18.59
N ALA A 120 -0.46 13.93 -17.86
CA ALA A 120 0.12 15.14 -18.45
C ALA A 120 1.44 14.88 -19.20
N MET A 121 2.30 13.97 -18.70
CA MET A 121 3.52 13.56 -19.40
C MET A 121 3.20 12.75 -20.67
N GLU A 122 2.18 11.90 -20.60
CA GLU A 122 1.69 11.11 -21.74
C GLU A 122 1.14 12.02 -22.84
N GLU A 123 0.29 12.99 -22.49
CA GLU A 123 -0.25 13.99 -23.43
C GLU A 123 0.88 14.79 -24.13
N ARG A 124 1.93 15.13 -23.39
CA ARG A 124 3.14 15.79 -23.92
C ARG A 124 4.09 14.85 -24.67
N ARG A 125 3.76 13.57 -24.79
CA ARG A 125 4.55 12.52 -25.45
C ARG A 125 5.98 12.41 -24.92
N VAL A 126 6.19 12.64 -23.63
CA VAL A 126 7.54 12.59 -23.00
C VAL A 126 8.20 11.23 -23.24
N PHE A 127 7.45 10.13 -23.06
CA PHE A 127 7.94 8.77 -23.32
C PHE A 127 8.20 8.50 -24.80
N GLY A 128 7.37 9.05 -25.69
CA GLY A 128 7.58 8.94 -27.13
C GLY A 128 8.87 9.65 -27.59
N ALA A 129 9.14 10.84 -27.05
CA ALA A 129 10.38 11.58 -27.30
C ALA A 129 11.59 10.82 -26.73
N LEU A 130 11.47 10.27 -25.53
CA LEU A 130 12.51 9.47 -24.88
C LEU A 130 12.83 8.21 -25.71
N LYS A 131 11.82 7.45 -26.14
CA LYS A 131 11.98 6.29 -27.04
C LYS A 131 12.69 6.67 -28.33
N SER A 132 12.27 7.75 -28.98
CA SER A 132 12.86 8.24 -30.23
C SER A 132 14.33 8.66 -30.04
N TRP A 133 14.65 9.29 -28.92
CA TRP A 133 16.01 9.66 -28.55
C TRP A 133 16.89 8.44 -28.26
N LEU A 134 16.37 7.42 -27.57
CA LEU A 134 17.12 6.18 -27.30
C LEU A 134 17.42 5.41 -28.59
N VAL A 135 16.45 5.32 -29.51
CA VAL A 135 16.63 4.62 -30.79
C VAL A 135 17.61 5.37 -31.71
N SER A 136 17.58 6.71 -31.71
CA SER A 136 18.49 7.51 -32.54
C SER A 136 19.95 7.46 -32.09
N LYS A 137 20.24 6.95 -30.89
CA LYS A 137 21.61 6.74 -30.38
C LYS A 137 22.32 5.50 -30.94
N GLY A 138 21.63 4.66 -31.73
CA GLY A 138 22.26 3.50 -32.37
C GLY A 138 22.69 2.40 -31.39
N PHE A 139 22.06 2.31 -30.21
CA PHE A 139 22.35 1.27 -29.22
C PHE A 139 22.01 -0.13 -29.76
N SER A 140 22.81 -1.13 -29.37
CA SER A 140 22.45 -2.53 -29.59
C SER A 140 21.22 -2.91 -28.75
N LEU A 141 20.48 -3.95 -29.16
CA LEU A 141 19.29 -4.42 -28.44
C LEU A 141 19.58 -4.77 -26.97
N ARG A 142 20.77 -5.33 -26.68
CA ARG A 142 21.20 -5.64 -25.30
C ARG A 142 21.40 -4.38 -24.46
N GLN A 143 22.01 -3.34 -25.04
CA GLN A 143 22.17 -2.06 -24.34
C GLN A 143 20.82 -1.39 -24.13
N LEU A 144 19.96 -1.39 -25.15
CA LEU A 144 18.63 -0.82 -25.06
C LEU A 144 17.82 -1.47 -23.94
N PHE A 145 17.84 -2.81 -23.84
CA PHE A 145 17.20 -3.57 -22.77
C PHE A 145 17.63 -3.13 -21.36
N TRP A 146 18.95 -2.99 -21.14
CA TRP A 146 19.45 -2.57 -19.82
C TRP A 146 19.12 -1.12 -19.52
N ILE A 147 19.21 -0.22 -20.50
CA ILE A 147 18.90 1.20 -20.30
C ILE A 147 17.42 1.36 -20.00
N THR A 148 16.52 0.75 -20.78
CA THR A 148 15.07 0.85 -20.56
C THR A 148 14.65 0.15 -19.27
N GLY A 149 15.28 -0.97 -18.90
CA GLY A 149 15.02 -1.66 -17.63
C GLY A 149 15.39 -0.81 -16.41
N ILE A 150 16.58 -0.20 -16.41
CA ILE A 150 17.01 0.72 -15.34
C ILE A 150 16.10 1.94 -15.28
N LEU A 151 15.80 2.53 -16.43
CA LEU A 151 14.91 3.69 -16.52
C LEU A 151 13.50 3.36 -15.99
N ALA A 152 12.94 2.20 -16.37
CA ALA A 152 11.64 1.74 -15.89
C ALA A 152 11.66 1.47 -14.38
N PHE A 153 12.75 0.91 -13.84
CA PHE A 153 12.89 0.69 -12.40
C PHE A 153 12.79 2.01 -11.61
N PHE A 154 13.50 3.06 -12.03
CA PHE A 154 13.45 4.36 -11.33
C PHE A 154 12.14 5.11 -11.54
N ILE A 155 11.46 4.90 -12.66
CA ILE A 155 10.20 5.57 -12.98
C ILE A 155 8.99 4.83 -12.35
N SER A 156 9.09 3.52 -12.11
CA SER A 156 8.00 2.68 -11.60
C SER A 156 7.33 3.14 -10.29
N PRO A 157 8.03 3.70 -9.28
CA PRO A 157 7.38 4.13 -8.04
C PRO A 157 6.41 5.30 -8.22
N ILE A 158 6.61 6.09 -9.28
CA ILE A 158 5.82 7.27 -9.60
C ILE A 158 4.81 6.96 -10.70
N ALA A 159 5.10 5.92 -11.49
CA ALA A 159 4.40 5.62 -12.73
C ALA A 159 4.15 4.13 -12.92
N ASP A 160 3.38 3.57 -12.00
CA ASP A 160 2.84 2.22 -12.01
C ASP A 160 2.11 1.84 -13.32
N ASN A 161 1.56 2.81 -14.07
CA ASN A 161 0.84 2.58 -15.33
C ASN A 161 1.64 2.88 -16.63
N LEU A 162 2.87 3.44 -16.52
CA LEU A 162 3.71 3.77 -17.69
C LEU A 162 4.55 2.60 -18.20
N THR A 163 4.80 1.57 -17.39
CA THR A 163 5.36 0.29 -17.86
C THR A 163 4.54 -0.27 -19.03
N THR A 164 3.23 -0.08 -19.01
CA THR A 164 2.33 -0.42 -20.11
C THR A 164 2.56 0.47 -21.34
N ALA A 165 2.67 1.79 -21.17
CA ALA A 165 2.92 2.73 -22.28
C ALA A 165 4.34 2.63 -22.88
N LEU A 166 5.30 2.04 -22.17
CA LEU A 166 6.66 1.81 -22.64
C LEU A 166 6.81 0.45 -23.35
N LEU A 167 5.97 -0.53 -23.02
CA LEU A 167 5.93 -1.86 -23.62
C LEU A 167 4.91 -2.01 -24.76
N MET A 168 3.89 -1.16 -24.83
CA MET A 168 2.87 -1.14 -25.90
C MET A 168 3.15 -0.08 -26.96
#